data_AF-A0A3N5EGD0-F1
#
_entry.id   AF-A0A3N5EGD0-F1
#
_cell.length_a   1.000
_cell.length_b   1.000
_cell.length_c   1.000
_cell.angle_alpha   90.00
_cell.angle_beta   90.00
_cell.angle_gamma   90.00
#
_symmetry.space_group_name_H-M   'P 1'
#
loop_
_entity.id
_entity.type
_entity.pdbx_description
1 polymer ?
#
loop_
_entity_poly.entity_id
_entity_poly.type
_entity_poly.pdbx_seq_one_letter_code
_entity_poly.pdbx_strand_id
1 'polypeptide(L)'
;MERRATKSWLIVLGVILSGTAMSQPSVDRIPVPLTDPGRPVILHVGLISGGITVKGYAGKEVIVEASVLPAEDEEEPNAKKAGSLKRIPNTST
;
A
#
# COMPACT_ATOMS: atom_id res chain seq x y z
N MET A 1 -50.22 -9.72 -1.40
CA MET A 1 -49.03 -9.74 -2.30
C MET A 1 -47.83 -8.95 -1.73
N GLU A 2 -47.79 -8.60 -0.44
CA GLU A 2 -46.88 -7.55 0.07
C GLU A 2 -45.58 -8.05 0.75
N ARG A 3 -45.44 -9.36 0.98
CA ARG A 3 -44.28 -9.93 1.69
C ARG A 3 -42.99 -9.97 0.84
N ARG A 4 -43.09 -9.77 -0.48
CA ARG A 4 -41.92 -9.80 -1.39
C ARG A 4 -41.15 -8.47 -1.40
N ALA A 5 -41.85 -7.34 -1.24
CA ALA A 5 -41.25 -6.01 -1.25
C ALA A 5 -40.45 -5.70 0.03
N THR A 6 -40.97 -6.09 1.20
CA THR A 6 -40.27 -5.93 2.49
C THR A 6 -39.06 -6.87 2.63
N LYS A 7 -39.14 -8.09 2.07
CA LYS A 7 -38.01 -9.03 2.02
C LYS A 7 -36.90 -8.56 1.05
N SER A 8 -37.25 -7.97 -0.09
CA SER A 8 -36.29 -7.35 -1.03
C SER A 8 -35.57 -6.14 -0.40
N TRP A 9 -36.28 -5.34 0.39
CA TRP A 9 -35.66 -4.20 1.07
C TRP A 9 -34.67 -4.64 2.16
N LEU A 10 -34.96 -5.72 2.88
CA LEU A 10 -34.03 -6.31 3.85
C LEU A 10 -32.75 -6.87 3.18
N ILE A 11 -32.85 -7.37 1.95
CA ILE A 11 -31.69 -7.85 1.18
C ILE A 11 -30.82 -6.66 0.71
N VAL A 12 -31.45 -5.59 0.22
CA VAL A 12 -30.73 -4.37 -0.20
C VAL A 12 -30.06 -3.67 0.99
N LEU A 13 -30.71 -3.66 2.17
CA LEU A 13 -30.12 -3.12 3.40
C LEU A 13 -28.91 -3.96 3.87
N GLY A 14 -28.97 -5.28 3.73
CA GLY A 14 -27.85 -6.16 4.11
C GLY A 14 -26.62 -6.02 3.23
N VAL A 15 -26.79 -5.71 1.94
CA VAL A 15 -25.67 -5.55 0.98
C VAL A 15 -24.89 -4.26 1.21
N ILE A 16 -25.55 -3.19 1.66
CA ILE A 16 -24.90 -1.89 1.93
C ILE A 16 -23.96 -1.98 3.16
N LEU A 17 -24.21 -2.91 4.09
CA LEU A 17 -23.38 -3.06 5.31
C LEU A 17 -22.11 -3.90 5.09
N SER A 18 -21.95 -4.57 3.96
CA SER A 18 -20.81 -5.48 3.71
C SER A 18 -19.62 -4.80 2.99
N GLY A 19 -19.71 -3.50 2.69
CA GLY A 19 -18.87 -2.85 1.68
C GLY A 19 -17.60 -2.12 2.16
N THR A 20 -17.09 -2.32 3.37
CA THR A 20 -15.86 -1.62 3.83
C THR A 20 -14.79 -2.56 4.36
N ALA A 21 -14.35 -3.51 3.53
CA ALA A 21 -13.03 -4.10 3.70
C ALA A 21 -11.98 -3.10 3.17
N MET A 22 -11.64 -2.10 3.99
CA MET A 22 -10.45 -1.28 3.75
C MET A 22 -9.24 -2.24 3.77
N SER A 23 -8.59 -2.40 2.62
CA SER A 23 -7.37 -3.20 2.51
C SER A 23 -6.32 -2.65 3.47
N GLN A 24 -5.94 -3.42 4.48
CA GLN A 24 -4.83 -3.04 5.35
C GLN A 24 -3.54 -3.08 4.53
N PRO A 25 -2.60 -2.13 4.73
CA PRO A 25 -1.30 -2.21 4.09
C PRO A 25 -0.66 -3.54 4.46
N SER A 26 -0.22 -4.29 3.44
CA SER A 26 0.41 -5.60 3.61
C SER A 26 1.78 -5.42 4.25
N VAL A 27 1.80 -5.36 5.58
CA VAL A 27 3.03 -5.38 6.39
C VAL A 27 3.31 -6.83 6.74
N ASP A 28 4.44 -7.35 6.28
CA ASP A 28 4.86 -8.70 6.61
C ASP A 28 5.47 -8.70 8.02
N ARG A 29 5.01 -9.60 8.89
CA ARG A 29 5.42 -9.66 10.30
C ARG A 29 5.94 -11.04 10.62
N ILE A 30 7.23 -11.11 10.95
CA ILE A 30 7.93 -12.36 11.23
C ILE A 30 8.32 -12.38 12.72
N PRO A 31 7.72 -13.26 13.53
CA PRO A 31 8.17 -13.46 14.90
C PRO A 31 9.47 -14.28 14.90
N VAL A 32 10.51 -13.74 15.52
CA VAL A 32 11.80 -14.41 15.68
C VAL A 32 11.97 -14.77 17.16
N PRO A 33 11.95 -16.07 17.51
CA PRO A 33 12.11 -16.51 18.89
C PRO A 33 13.56 -16.31 19.35
N LEU A 34 13.70 -15.77 20.56
CA LEU A 34 14.97 -15.60 21.24
C LEU A 34 15.23 -16.79 22.17
N THR A 35 16.42 -17.37 22.07
CA THR A 35 16.84 -18.48 22.95
C THR A 35 17.01 -18.02 24.40
N ASP A 36 17.55 -16.81 24.60
CA ASP A 36 17.65 -16.17 25.92
C ASP A 36 17.31 -14.67 25.80
N PRO A 37 16.12 -14.22 26.24
CA PRO A 37 15.70 -12.82 26.11
C PRO A 37 16.48 -11.87 27.04
N GLY A 38 17.25 -12.39 28.00
CA GLY A 38 18.03 -11.59 28.95
C GLY A 38 19.42 -11.20 28.45
N ARG A 39 19.83 -11.68 27.27
CA ARG A 39 21.17 -11.45 26.72
C ARG A 39 21.11 -10.64 25.42
N PRO A 40 22.16 -9.86 25.11
CA PRO A 40 22.30 -9.25 23.79
C PRO A 40 22.32 -10.33 22.71
N VAL A 41 21.55 -10.12 21.65
CA VAL A 41 21.46 -11.00 20.48
C VAL A 41 21.72 -10.19 19.22
N ILE A 42 22.39 -10.79 18.24
CA ILE A 42 22.63 -10.19 16.93
C ILE A 42 21.59 -10.75 15.95
N LEU A 43 20.88 -9.86 15.26
CA LEU A 43 19.90 -10.22 14.22
C LEU A 43 20.48 -9.88 12.85
N HIS A 44 20.52 -10.87 11.96
CA HIS A 44 20.90 -10.69 10.56
C HIS A 44 19.63 -10.64 9.71
N VAL A 45 19.33 -9.49 9.12
CA VAL A 45 18.13 -9.28 8.29
C VAL A 45 18.57 -8.79 6.91
N GLY A 46 18.14 -9.50 5.86
CA GLY A 46 18.36 -9.12 4.47
C GLY A 46 17.04 -8.86 3.78
N LEU A 47 16.91 -7.73 3.10
CA LEU A 47 15.70 -7.32 2.40
C LEU A 47 16.09 -6.71 1.05
N ILE A 48 15.37 -7.08 -0.01
CA ILE A 48 15.70 -6.66 -1.39
C ILE A 48 15.20 -5.24 -1.66
N SER A 49 13.99 -4.90 -1.22
CA SER A 49 13.39 -3.57 -1.38
C SER A 49 12.35 -3.29 -0.29
N GLY A 50 12.31 -2.05 0.21
CA GLY A 50 11.42 -1.65 1.29
C GLY A 50 12.14 -1.15 2.55
N GLY A 51 11.50 -1.32 3.70
CA GLY A 51 12.01 -0.95 5.03
C GLY A 51 11.87 -2.09 6.04
N ILE A 52 12.73 -2.06 7.07
CA ILE A 52 12.76 -3.03 8.17
C ILE A 52 12.49 -2.29 9.48
N THR A 53 11.49 -2.73 10.25
CA THR A 53 11.23 -2.24 11.60
C THR A 53 11.30 -3.40 12.58
N VAL A 54 12.16 -3.29 13.59
CA VAL A 54 12.32 -4.31 14.63
C VAL A 54 11.63 -3.84 15.90
N LYS A 55 10.64 -4.60 16.37
CA LYS A 55 9.92 -4.33 17.62
C LYS A 55 10.28 -5.37 18.67
N GLY A 56 11.11 -4.95 19.62
CA GLY A 56 11.36 -5.69 20.85
C GLY A 56 10.26 -5.45 21.87
N TYR A 57 9.84 -6.49 22.57
CA TYR A 57 8.94 -6.40 23.71
C TYR A 57 9.45 -7.29 24.85
N ALA A 58 8.87 -7.15 26.05
CA ALA A 58 9.22 -7.95 27.22
C ALA A 58 8.74 -9.41 27.14
N GLY A 59 8.88 -10.03 25.97
CA GLY A 59 8.56 -11.42 25.68
C GLY A 59 9.80 -12.18 25.21
N LYS A 60 9.57 -13.43 24.79
CA LYS A 60 10.64 -14.33 24.35
C LYS A 60 10.98 -14.18 22.86
N GLU A 61 10.42 -13.19 22.18
CA GLU A 61 10.52 -13.07 20.73
C GLU A 61 10.63 -11.59 20.33
N VAL A 62 11.11 -11.36 19.12
CA VAL A 62 11.18 -10.05 18.49
C VAL A 62 10.34 -10.08 17.23
N ILE A 63 9.54 -9.03 16.99
CA ILE A 63 8.71 -8.94 15.79
C ILE A 63 9.49 -8.12 14.76
N VAL A 64 9.80 -8.73 13.63
CA VAL A 64 10.40 -8.05 12.47
C VAL A 64 9.29 -7.72 11.50
N GLU A 65 9.07 -6.44 11.26
CA GLU A 65 8.11 -5.94 10.28
C GLU A 65 8.86 -5.53 9.00
N ALA A 66 8.48 -6.09 7.86
CA ALA A 66 8.98 -5.71 6.54
C ALA A 66 7.88 -4.94 5.78
N SER A 67 8.21 -3.74 5.32
CA SER A 67 7.31 -2.89 4.53
C SER A 67 7.88 -2.67 3.14
N VAL A 68 7.24 -3.20 2.10
CA VAL A 68 7.59 -2.88 0.72
C VAL A 68 7.05 -1.48 0.42
N LEU A 69 7.93 -0.53 0.06
CA LEU A 69 7.43 0.76 -0.45
C LEU A 69 6.70 0.48 -1.77
N PRO A 70 5.45 0.93 -1.94
CA PRO A 70 4.81 0.86 -3.24
C PRO A 70 5.70 1.62 -4.23
N ALA A 71 5.92 1.05 -5.41
CA ALA A 71 6.55 1.79 -6.49
C ALA A 71 5.69 3.03 -6.72
N GLU A 72 6.20 4.18 -6.33
CA GLU A 72 5.60 5.45 -6.72
C GLU A 72 5.71 5.46 -8.24
N ASP A 73 4.57 5.36 -8.92
CA ASP A 73 4.52 5.56 -10.37
C ASP A 73 5.08 6.97 -10.59
N GLU A 74 6.33 7.07 -11.04
CA GLU A 74 6.93 8.34 -11.39
C GLU A 74 6.08 8.94 -12.49
N GLU A 75 5.18 9.86 -12.13
CA GLU A 75 4.40 10.61 -13.11
C GLU A 75 5.40 11.34 -14.00
N GLU A 76 5.53 10.89 -15.25
CA GLU A 76 6.38 11.56 -16.24
C GLU A 76 6.06 13.05 -16.22
N PRO A 77 7.07 13.93 -16.12
CA PRO A 77 6.83 15.37 -16.10
C PRO A 77 6.13 15.74 -17.41
N ASN A 78 4.84 16.04 -17.29
CA ASN A 78 3.96 16.49 -18.36
C ASN A 78 4.74 17.40 -19.30
N ALA A 79 5.12 16.85 -20.46
CA ALA A 79 5.83 17.56 -21.50
C ALA A 79 4.95 18.71 -21.95
N LYS A 80 5.17 19.86 -21.30
CA LYS A 80 4.41 21.09 -21.53
C LYS A 80 4.40 21.34 -23.02
N LYS A 81 3.21 21.17 -23.62
CA LYS A 81 2.79 21.58 -24.96
C LYS A 81 3.97 22.05 -25.81
N ALA A 82 4.52 21.14 -26.61
CA ALA A 82 5.42 21.51 -27.69
C ALA A 82 4.73 22.58 -28.55
N GLY A 83 5.12 23.83 -28.34
CA GLY A 83 4.71 24.96 -29.15
C GLY A 83 5.24 24.73 -30.55
N SER A 84 4.38 24.21 -31.42
CA SER A 84 4.69 23.94 -32.82
C SER A 84 5.21 25.22 -33.50
N LEU A 85 6.18 25.04 -34.40
CA LEU A 85 6.93 26.13 -35.04
C LEU A 85 6.00 27.09 -35.78
N LYS A 86 6.14 28.39 -35.49
CA LYS A 86 5.37 29.44 -36.16
C LYS A 86 5.96 29.74 -37.54
N ARG A 87 5.13 29.66 -38.58
CA ARG A 87 5.51 29.91 -39.98
C ARG A 87 6.06 31.33 -40.14
N ILE A 88 7.28 31.47 -40.65
CA ILE A 88 7.84 32.76 -41.07
C ILE A 88 7.38 33.01 -42.52
N PRO A 89 6.70 34.13 -42.82
CA PRO A 89 6.29 34.45 -44.19
C PRO A 89 7.53 34.82 -45.02
N ASN A 90 7.65 34.22 -46.21
CA ASN A 90 8.70 34.57 -47.16
C ASN A 90 8.21 35.74 -48.04
N THR A 91 8.82 36.92 -47.88
CA THR A 91 8.68 38.05 -48.80
C THR A 91 10.01 38.25 -49.49
N SER A 92 10.27 37.42 -50.50
CA SER A 92 11.29 37.71 -51.51
C SER A 92 10.62 38.50 -52.63
N THR A 93 11.15 39.70 -52.90
CA THR A 93 10.89 40.51 -54.10
C THR A 93 11.76 40.02 -55.23
#